data_AF-A0A942JH05-F1
#
_entry.id   AF-A0A942JH05-F1
#
_cell.length_a   1.000
_cell.length_b   1.000
_cell.length_c   1.000
_cell.angle_alpha   90.00
_cell.angle_beta   90.00
_cell.angle_gamma   90.00
#
_symmetry.space_group_name_H-M   'P 1'
#
loop_
_entity.id
_entity.type
_entity.pdbx_description
1 polymer ?
#
loop_
_entity_poly.entity_id
_entity_poly.type
_entity_poly.pdbx_seq_one_letter_code
_entity_poly.pdbx_strand_id
1 'polypeptide(L)'
;MDEPYPANLMAASACRQCNNDFSIDEEYLACLLECVIAGSTTPEQLHRPKIARILRGNSSLLARLQRARMDCAEGPVWAAENDRVSRVVLKLARCHAAFELNEPQLHDPSHLEIKPLPLMTEDEREAFECDDDALDVWPEVGSRAMQRVLVAGTDAFVERWVTVQEGNYRFRTSQANGLTVKIVLREYLGCEIIWD
;
A
#
# COMPACT_ATOMS: atom_id res chain seq x y z
N MET A 1 -0.68 -3.32 -8.79
CA MET A 1 -1.41 -2.65 -9.88
C MET A 1 -1.75 -3.62 -10.98
N ASP A 2 -2.85 -3.36 -11.66
CA ASP A 2 -3.38 -4.16 -12.75
C ASP A 2 -3.49 -3.33 -14.02
N GLU A 3 -3.46 -4.01 -15.17
CA GLU A 3 -3.73 -3.37 -16.45
C GLU A 3 -5.25 -3.17 -16.61
N PRO A 4 -5.70 -2.03 -17.18
CA PRO A 4 -4.88 -0.94 -17.70
C PRO A 4 -4.28 -0.08 -16.57
N TYR A 5 -3.02 0.33 -16.76
CA TYR A 5 -2.37 1.26 -15.84
C TYR A 5 -2.97 2.67 -15.98
N PRO A 6 -2.91 3.50 -14.92
CA PRO A 6 -3.32 4.90 -14.98
C PRO A 6 -2.50 5.67 -16.03
N ALA A 7 -3.12 6.65 -16.69
CA ALA A 7 -2.45 7.46 -17.71
C ALA A 7 -1.19 8.18 -17.20
N ASN A 8 -1.21 8.60 -15.93
CA ASN A 8 -0.12 9.32 -15.26
C ASN A 8 0.48 8.46 -14.14
N LEU A 9 0.97 7.27 -14.49
CA LEU A 9 1.62 6.39 -13.52
C LEU A 9 2.83 7.10 -12.89
N MET A 10 2.78 7.28 -11.58
CA MET A 10 3.88 7.88 -10.82
C MET A 10 5.03 6.87 -10.74
N ALA A 11 6.13 7.18 -11.44
CA ALA A 11 7.31 6.33 -11.50
C ALA A 11 8.57 7.18 -11.30
N ALA A 12 9.43 6.76 -10.38
CA ALA A 12 10.76 7.35 -10.22
C ALA A 12 11.73 6.72 -11.23
N SER A 13 12.39 7.52 -12.07
CA SER A 13 13.36 7.04 -13.06
C SER A 13 14.53 6.27 -12.43
N ALA A 14 14.98 6.71 -11.25
CA ALA A 14 16.02 6.03 -10.47
C ALA A 14 15.62 4.61 -10.02
N CYS A 15 14.32 4.35 -9.91
CA CYS A 15 13.77 3.05 -9.49
C CYS A 15 13.23 2.24 -10.67
N ARG A 16 13.65 2.51 -11.92
CA ARG A 16 13.07 1.87 -13.12
C ARG A 16 13.00 0.35 -13.02
N GLN A 17 14.05 -0.32 -12.53
CA GLN A 17 14.03 -1.77 -12.37
C GLN A 17 12.91 -2.20 -11.38
N CYS A 18 12.89 -1.59 -10.20
CA CYS A 18 11.87 -1.86 -9.17
C CYS A 18 10.45 -1.51 -9.63
N ASN A 19 10.27 -0.49 -10.49
CA ASN A 19 8.95 -0.09 -10.97
C ASN A 19 8.35 -1.07 -12.00
N ASN A 20 9.19 -1.89 -12.64
CA ASN A 20 8.77 -2.79 -13.71
C ASN A 20 8.66 -4.26 -13.28
N ASP A 21 9.30 -4.66 -12.19
CA ASP A 21 9.33 -6.05 -11.73
C ASP A 21 8.95 -6.18 -10.25
N PHE A 22 8.32 -7.31 -9.89
CA PHE A 22 8.08 -7.65 -8.50
C PHE A 22 9.33 -8.26 -7.86
N SER A 23 9.65 -7.83 -6.64
CA SER A 23 10.42 -8.66 -5.73
C SER A 23 9.58 -9.86 -5.25
N ILE A 24 10.26 -10.88 -4.73
CA ILE A 24 9.60 -12.09 -4.19
C ILE A 24 8.59 -11.75 -3.09
N ASP A 25 8.89 -10.75 -2.26
CA ASP A 25 7.98 -10.32 -1.18
C ASP A 25 6.77 -9.55 -1.73
N GLU A 26 6.93 -8.74 -2.78
CA GLU A 26 5.81 -8.05 -3.44
C GLU A 26 4.92 -9.04 -4.20
N GLU A 27 5.50 -10.03 -4.87
CA GLU A 27 4.75 -11.13 -5.50
C GLU A 27 3.94 -11.89 -4.46
N TYR A 28 4.56 -12.24 -3.32
CA TYR A 28 3.89 -12.88 -2.20
C TYR A 28 2.71 -12.06 -1.69
N LEU A 29 2.91 -10.77 -1.36
CA LEU A 29 1.85 -9.91 -0.84
C LEU A 29 0.70 -9.74 -1.85
N ALA A 30 1.03 -9.53 -3.13
CA ALA A 30 0.03 -9.36 -4.17
C ALA A 30 -0.84 -10.63 -4.35
N CYS A 31 -0.23 -11.81 -4.27
CA CYS A 31 -0.95 -13.08 -4.33
C CYS A 31 -1.75 -13.35 -3.05
N LEU A 32 -1.17 -13.09 -1.87
CA LEU A 32 -1.85 -13.24 -0.59
C LEU A 32 -3.13 -12.41 -0.53
N LEU A 33 -3.05 -11.11 -0.84
CA LEU A 33 -4.22 -10.22 -0.81
C LEU A 33 -5.31 -10.68 -1.78
N GLU A 34 -4.92 -11.13 -2.98
CA GLU A 34 -5.88 -11.64 -3.94
C GLU A 34 -6.59 -12.90 -3.44
N CYS A 35 -5.83 -13.83 -2.86
CA CYS A 35 -6.38 -15.06 -2.33
C CYS A 35 -7.28 -14.81 -1.11
N VAL A 36 -6.92 -13.88 -0.24
CA VAL A 36 -7.73 -13.46 0.92
C VAL A 36 -9.06 -12.86 0.44
N ILE A 37 -9.02 -11.91 -0.49
CA ILE A 37 -10.22 -11.24 -1.03
C ILE A 37 -11.13 -12.22 -1.78
N ALA A 38 -10.55 -13.15 -2.54
CA ALA A 38 -11.31 -14.19 -3.23
C ALA A 38 -11.77 -15.34 -2.30
N GLY A 39 -11.25 -15.41 -1.08
CA GLY A 39 -11.44 -16.56 -0.18
C GLY A 39 -10.89 -17.88 -0.74
N SER A 40 -9.94 -17.82 -1.68
CA SER A 40 -9.48 -18.99 -2.42
C SER A 40 -8.02 -18.92 -2.87
N THR A 41 -7.36 -20.07 -2.93
CA THR A 41 -6.07 -20.25 -3.62
C THR A 41 -6.23 -20.77 -5.05
N THR A 42 -7.44 -21.13 -5.47
CA THR A 42 -7.69 -21.74 -6.78
C THR A 42 -7.60 -20.65 -7.86
N PRO A 43 -6.65 -20.73 -8.81
CA PRO A 43 -6.43 -19.66 -9.80
C PRO A 43 -7.65 -19.27 -10.62
N GLU A 44 -8.57 -20.21 -10.86
CA GLU A 44 -9.81 -20.01 -11.61
C GLU A 44 -10.87 -19.21 -10.84
N GLN A 45 -10.73 -19.10 -9.52
CA GLN A 45 -11.63 -18.35 -8.64
C GLN A 45 -11.10 -16.96 -8.30
N LEU A 46 -9.91 -16.60 -8.79
CA LEU A 46 -9.31 -15.29 -8.53
C LEU A 46 -9.86 -14.23 -9.49
N HIS A 47 -10.06 -13.03 -8.97
CA HIS A 47 -10.53 -11.86 -9.71
C HIS A 47 -9.45 -11.30 -10.65
N ARG A 48 -8.16 -11.41 -10.29
CA ARG A 48 -7.04 -10.84 -11.04
C ARG A 48 -6.35 -11.88 -11.95
N PRO A 49 -6.48 -11.78 -13.28
CA PRO A 49 -5.88 -12.75 -14.20
C PRO A 49 -4.35 -12.82 -14.12
N LYS A 50 -3.69 -11.68 -13.81
CA LYS A 50 -2.23 -11.61 -13.62
C LYS A 50 -1.79 -12.49 -12.44
N ILE A 51 -2.50 -12.40 -11.31
CA ILE A 51 -2.20 -13.20 -10.12
C ILE A 51 -2.49 -14.68 -10.37
N ALA A 52 -3.62 -15.00 -11.01
CA ALA A 52 -3.93 -16.38 -11.41
C ALA A 52 -2.81 -17.00 -12.27
N ARG A 53 -2.25 -16.22 -13.21
CA ARG A 53 -1.11 -16.67 -14.03
C ARG A 53 0.15 -16.93 -13.20
N ILE A 54 0.48 -16.04 -12.26
CA ILE A 54 1.63 -16.21 -11.35
C ILE A 54 1.49 -17.50 -10.55
N LEU A 55 0.32 -17.75 -9.94
CA LEU A 55 0.11 -18.94 -9.12
C LEU A 55 0.10 -20.24 -9.92
N ARG A 56 -0.35 -20.22 -11.18
CA ARG A 56 -0.20 -21.38 -12.09
C ARG A 56 1.27 -21.67 -12.43
N GLY A 57 2.09 -20.62 -12.57
CA GLY A 57 3.51 -20.73 -12.89
C GLY A 57 4.42 -21.00 -11.70
N ASN A 58 3.98 -20.71 -10.48
CA ASN A 58 4.78 -20.80 -9.25
C ASN A 58 4.14 -21.74 -8.23
N SER A 59 4.34 -23.05 -8.42
CA SER A 59 3.78 -24.09 -7.54
C SER A 59 4.26 -23.97 -6.09
N SER A 60 5.48 -23.48 -5.86
CA SER A 60 6.01 -23.28 -4.52
C SER A 60 5.26 -22.19 -3.74
N LEU A 61 4.93 -21.07 -4.42
CA LEU A 61 4.16 -19.98 -3.84
C LEU A 61 2.70 -20.40 -3.62
N LEU A 62 2.11 -21.11 -4.58
CA LEU A 62 0.75 -21.64 -4.42
C LEU A 62 0.67 -22.57 -3.21
N ALA A 63 1.58 -23.53 -3.07
CA ALA A 63 1.62 -24.44 -1.92
C ALA A 63 1.84 -23.68 -0.59
N ARG A 64 2.64 -22.60 -0.62
CA ARG A 64 2.87 -21.73 0.54
C ARG A 64 1.57 -21.03 0.97
N LEU A 65 0.82 -20.46 0.04
CA LEU A 65 -0.46 -19.82 0.31
C LEU A 65 -1.54 -20.82 0.74
N GLN A 66 -1.57 -22.02 0.15
CA GLN A 66 -2.48 -23.09 0.56
C GLN A 66 -2.26 -23.51 2.02
N ARG A 67 -1.00 -23.59 2.47
CA ARG A 67 -0.68 -23.88 3.87
C ARG A 67 -1.00 -22.72 4.82
N ALA A 68 -1.00 -21.48 4.32
CA ALA A 68 -1.36 -20.31 5.10
C ALA A 68 -2.87 -20.21 5.34
N ARG A 69 -3.70 -20.87 4.50
CA ARG A 69 -5.15 -20.90 4.64
C ARG A 69 -5.60 -21.93 5.67
N MET A 70 -6.52 -21.52 6.53
CA MET A 70 -7.23 -22.36 7.49
C MET A 70 -8.74 -22.18 7.26
N ASP A 71 -9.46 -23.27 7.02
CA ASP A 71 -10.92 -23.20 6.89
C ASP A 71 -11.56 -23.20 8.28
N CYS A 72 -12.31 -22.14 8.58
CA CYS A 72 -13.06 -21.97 9.82
C CYS A 72 -14.57 -21.88 9.53
N ALA A 73 -15.40 -22.00 10.57
CA ALA A 73 -16.86 -21.96 10.43
C ALA A 73 -17.37 -20.63 9.83
N GLU A 74 -16.66 -19.54 10.09
CA GLU A 74 -17.01 -18.18 9.62
C GLU A 74 -16.36 -17.81 8.28
N GLY A 75 -15.58 -18.73 7.70
CA GLY A 75 -14.84 -18.51 6.45
C GLY A 75 -13.35 -18.83 6.56
N PRO A 76 -12.58 -18.66 5.47
CA PRO A 76 -11.15 -18.93 5.48
C PRO A 76 -10.38 -17.85 6.24
N VAL A 77 -9.55 -18.28 7.19
CA VAL A 77 -8.57 -17.44 7.89
C VAL A 77 -7.18 -17.67 7.28
N TRP A 78 -6.37 -16.63 7.23
CA TRP A 78 -5.06 -16.68 6.57
C TRP A 78 -3.94 -16.26 7.53
N ALA A 79 -2.99 -17.16 7.75
CA ALA A 79 -1.77 -16.90 8.49
C ALA A 79 -0.74 -16.20 7.58
N ALA A 80 -0.81 -14.87 7.51
CA ALA A 80 0.11 -14.07 6.71
C ALA A 80 1.55 -14.13 7.26
N GLU A 81 2.54 -14.09 6.36
CA GLU A 81 3.94 -13.94 6.73
C GLU A 81 4.26 -12.46 6.95
N ASN A 82 3.98 -12.00 8.17
CA ASN A 82 4.05 -10.59 8.54
C ASN A 82 5.40 -9.93 8.22
N ASP A 83 6.52 -10.64 8.31
CA ASP A 83 7.83 -10.09 7.94
C ASP A 83 7.92 -9.72 6.45
N ARG A 84 7.32 -10.52 5.57
CA ARG A 84 7.26 -10.22 4.12
C ARG A 84 6.37 -9.03 3.87
N VAL A 85 5.18 -9.03 4.49
CA VAL A 85 4.22 -7.92 4.37
C VAL A 85 4.87 -6.61 4.83
N SER A 86 5.52 -6.62 5.99
CA SER A 86 6.19 -5.46 6.58
C SER A 86 7.31 -4.93 5.69
N ARG A 87 8.14 -5.80 5.09
CA ARG A 87 9.18 -5.36 4.15
C ARG A 87 8.61 -4.66 2.92
N VAL A 88 7.49 -5.15 2.38
CA VAL A 88 6.84 -4.51 1.23
C VAL A 88 6.23 -3.17 1.64
N VAL A 89 5.49 -3.13 2.74
CA VAL A 89 4.84 -1.90 3.24
C VAL A 89 5.89 -0.82 3.54
N LEU A 90 6.97 -1.18 4.23
CA LEU A 90 8.07 -0.25 4.53
C LEU A 90 8.76 0.25 3.25
N LYS A 91 9.00 -0.64 2.28
CA LYS A 91 9.55 -0.25 0.96
C LYS A 91 8.65 0.77 0.25
N LEU A 92 7.34 0.53 0.22
CA LEU A 92 6.37 1.44 -0.40
C LEU A 92 6.32 2.78 0.34
N ALA A 93 6.31 2.77 1.66
CA ALA A 93 6.26 3.97 2.47
C ALA A 93 7.52 4.85 2.27
N ARG A 94 8.72 4.25 2.29
CA ARG A 94 9.98 4.94 1.98
C ARG A 94 10.00 5.50 0.56
N CYS A 95 9.40 4.78 -0.41
CA CYS A 95 9.28 5.26 -1.78
C CYS A 95 8.44 6.55 -1.85
N HIS A 96 7.30 6.59 -1.17
CA HIS A 96 6.44 7.78 -1.14
C HIS A 96 7.09 8.96 -0.42
N ALA A 97 7.76 8.71 0.71
CA ALA A 97 8.54 9.73 1.41
C ALA A 97 9.57 10.39 0.49
N ALA A 98 10.39 9.58 -0.20
CA ALA A 98 11.39 10.08 -1.12
C ALA A 98 10.79 10.73 -2.39
N PHE A 99 9.70 10.18 -2.92
CA PHE A 99 9.14 10.63 -4.20
C PHE A 99 8.27 11.88 -4.08
N GLU A 100 7.37 11.93 -3.09
CA GLU A 100 6.44 13.05 -2.91
C GLU A 100 7.06 14.20 -2.14
N LEU A 101 7.82 13.88 -1.08
CA LEU A 101 8.34 14.87 -0.13
C LEU A 101 9.84 15.15 -0.30
N ASN A 102 10.56 14.37 -1.11
CA ASN A 102 12.02 14.47 -1.25
C ASN A 102 12.78 14.17 0.07
N GLU A 103 12.15 13.41 0.98
CA GLU A 103 12.69 13.05 2.29
C GLU A 103 12.94 11.54 2.38
N PRO A 104 14.10 11.03 1.94
CA PRO A 104 14.41 9.61 2.02
C PRO A 104 14.60 9.16 3.47
N GLN A 105 13.73 8.27 3.94
CA GLN A 105 13.80 7.68 5.28
C GLN A 105 14.70 6.44 5.29
N LEU A 106 15.90 6.58 5.86
CA LEU A 106 16.92 5.52 5.88
C LEU A 106 16.89 4.64 7.14
N HIS A 107 16.39 5.19 8.26
CA HIS A 107 16.24 4.45 9.51
C HIS A 107 14.87 3.77 9.59
N ASP A 108 14.72 2.90 10.59
CA ASP A 108 13.47 2.24 10.89
C ASP A 108 12.44 3.26 11.42
N PRO A 109 11.15 3.07 11.12
CA PRO A 109 10.08 3.93 11.61
C PRO A 109 9.90 3.79 13.12
N SER A 110 9.40 4.86 13.77
CA SER A 110 8.97 4.83 15.17
C SER A 110 7.69 3.99 15.34
N HIS A 111 6.84 3.95 14.31
CA HIS A 111 5.61 3.15 14.28
C HIS A 111 5.40 2.48 12.91
N LEU A 112 4.99 1.21 12.93
CA LEU A 112 4.58 0.45 11.74
C LEU A 112 3.37 -0.41 12.11
N GLU A 113 2.20 0.00 11.63
CA GLU A 113 0.95 -0.74 11.82
C GLU A 113 0.38 -1.21 10.48
N ILE A 114 -0.06 -2.47 10.47
CA ILE A 114 -0.62 -3.12 9.29
C ILE A 114 -1.86 -3.90 9.74
N LYS A 115 -3.03 -3.48 9.26
CA LYS A 115 -4.30 -4.03 9.72
C LYS A 115 -5.30 -4.15 8.56
N PRO A 116 -5.98 -5.29 8.41
CA PRO A 116 -7.10 -5.37 7.49
C PRO A 116 -8.18 -4.37 7.89
N LEU A 117 -8.62 -3.55 6.93
CA LEU A 117 -9.64 -2.54 7.11
C LEU A 117 -10.96 -3.10 7.69
N PRO A 118 -11.43 -4.31 7.32
CA PRO A 118 -12.63 -4.89 7.94
C PRO A 118 -12.45 -5.29 9.41
N LEU A 119 -11.22 -5.34 9.91
CA LEU A 119 -10.89 -5.67 11.31
C LEU A 119 -10.62 -4.42 12.16
N MET A 120 -10.64 -3.23 11.55
CA MET A 120 -10.62 -1.98 12.30
C MET A 120 -11.99 -1.76 12.95
N THR A 121 -11.99 -1.28 14.19
CA THR A 121 -13.18 -0.69 14.80
C THR A 121 -13.59 0.57 14.05
N GLU A 122 -14.81 1.06 14.29
CA GLU A 122 -15.30 2.30 13.68
C GLU A 122 -14.38 3.48 14.01
N ASP A 123 -14.03 3.65 15.29
CA ASP A 123 -13.11 4.70 15.76
C ASP A 123 -11.71 4.59 15.11
N GLU A 124 -11.15 3.39 15.05
CA GLU A 124 -9.85 3.17 14.38
C GLU A 124 -9.94 3.48 12.88
N ARG A 125 -11.05 3.12 12.23
CA ARG A 125 -11.24 3.37 10.80
C ARG A 125 -11.42 4.85 10.53
N GLU A 126 -12.19 5.54 11.36
CA GLU A 126 -12.36 6.99 11.28
C GLU A 126 -11.04 7.71 11.48
N ALA A 127 -10.27 7.38 12.53
CA ALA A 127 -8.95 7.96 12.75
C ALA A 127 -7.96 7.66 11.61
N PHE A 128 -8.01 6.45 11.05
CA PHE A 128 -7.18 6.07 9.92
C PHE A 128 -7.56 6.82 8.63
N GLU A 129 -8.83 7.11 8.40
CA GLU A 129 -9.31 7.81 7.19
C GLU A 129 -9.36 9.35 7.35
N CYS A 130 -9.43 9.87 8.58
CA CYS A 130 -9.48 11.30 8.87
C CYS A 130 -8.22 12.01 8.36
N ASP A 131 -8.39 13.18 7.75
CA ASP A 131 -7.29 14.07 7.35
C ASP A 131 -6.63 14.61 8.63
N ASP A 132 -5.29 14.75 8.66
CA ASP A 132 -4.69 15.53 9.76
C ASP A 132 -5.00 17.00 9.47
N ASP A 133 -5.59 17.68 10.46
CA ASP A 133 -6.00 19.06 10.32
C ASP A 133 -4.76 19.97 10.13
N ALA A 134 -4.74 20.62 8.96
CA ALA A 134 -4.02 21.85 8.63
C ALA A 134 -2.56 21.79 8.12
N LEU A 135 -2.37 22.63 7.10
CA LEU A 135 -1.14 23.19 6.52
C LEU A 135 -0.25 23.93 7.54
N ASP A 136 0.00 23.38 8.73
CA ASP A 136 0.92 24.02 9.67
C ASP A 136 2.37 23.99 9.18
N VAL A 137 2.68 23.13 8.19
CA VAL A 137 4.00 23.00 7.57
C VAL A 137 3.89 23.03 6.04
N TRP A 138 4.59 23.96 5.40
CA TRP A 138 4.74 23.98 3.94
C TRP A 138 5.74 22.89 3.49
N PRO A 139 5.44 22.09 2.45
CA PRO A 139 6.40 21.11 1.93
C PRO A 139 7.69 21.76 1.41
N GLU A 140 8.77 20.97 1.34
CA GLU A 140 10.07 21.44 0.82
C GLU A 140 9.93 22.09 -0.57
N VAL A 141 10.66 23.19 -0.78
CA VAL A 141 10.67 23.91 -2.04
C VAL A 141 11.19 23.03 -3.18
N GLY A 142 10.31 22.78 -4.16
CA GLY A 142 10.62 21.94 -5.32
C GLY A 142 10.13 20.49 -5.20
N SER A 143 9.62 20.08 -4.04
CA SER A 143 8.95 18.79 -3.86
C SER A 143 7.71 18.66 -4.73
N ARG A 144 7.29 17.42 -5.02
CA ARG A 144 6.04 17.18 -5.74
C ARG A 144 4.84 17.60 -4.91
N ALA A 145 4.91 17.43 -3.59
CA ALA A 145 3.93 17.96 -2.66
C ALA A 145 3.74 19.48 -2.84
N MET A 146 4.82 20.27 -2.90
CA MET A 146 4.71 21.72 -3.17
C MET A 146 4.14 22.03 -4.57
N GLN A 147 4.52 21.27 -5.60
CA GLN A 147 3.95 21.45 -6.95
C GLN A 147 2.44 21.21 -6.96
N ARG A 148 1.94 20.21 -6.20
CA ARG A 148 0.50 19.94 -6.06
C ARG A 148 -0.22 21.10 -5.39
N VAL A 149 0.34 21.70 -4.33
CA VAL A 149 -0.19 22.93 -3.69
C VAL A 149 -0.35 24.05 -4.72
N LEU A 150 0.68 24.29 -5.52
CA LEU A 150 0.72 25.40 -6.48
C LEU A 150 -0.26 25.22 -7.65
N VAL A 151 -0.46 23.98 -8.11
CA VAL A 151 -1.32 23.67 -9.27
C VAL A 151 -2.80 23.57 -8.89
N ALA A 152 -3.11 22.99 -7.73
CA ALA A 152 -4.48 22.65 -7.36
C ALA A 152 -5.10 23.61 -6.32
N GLY A 153 -4.31 24.57 -5.81
CA GLY A 153 -4.73 25.51 -4.77
C GLY A 153 -4.62 24.91 -3.36
N THR A 154 -4.63 25.75 -2.32
CA THR A 154 -4.53 25.32 -0.92
C THR A 154 -5.67 24.36 -0.50
N ASP A 155 -6.84 24.46 -1.13
CA ASP A 155 -7.98 23.55 -0.91
C ASP A 155 -7.78 22.13 -1.48
N ALA A 156 -6.80 21.94 -2.35
CA ALA A 156 -6.41 20.63 -2.87
C ALA A 156 -5.15 20.06 -2.18
N PHE A 157 -4.58 20.82 -1.24
CA PHE A 157 -3.66 20.32 -0.22
C PHE A 157 -4.38 20.01 1.10
N VAL A 158 -5.71 19.87 1.08
CA VAL A 158 -6.28 18.95 2.06
C VAL A 158 -5.58 17.61 1.81
N GLU A 159 -5.01 17.00 2.84
CA GLU A 159 -4.19 15.78 2.86
C GLU A 159 -4.96 14.53 2.37
N ARG A 160 -5.60 14.66 1.23
CA ARG A 160 -6.49 13.67 0.64
C ARG A 160 -5.64 12.58 0.05
N TRP A 161 -6.17 11.37 0.18
CA TRP A 161 -5.66 10.18 -0.47
C TRP A 161 -5.31 10.43 -1.95
N VAL A 162 -4.05 10.17 -2.29
CA VAL A 162 -3.61 10.07 -3.67
C VAL A 162 -4.00 8.69 -4.18
N THR A 163 -5.08 8.63 -4.95
CA THR A 163 -5.50 7.40 -5.62
C THR A 163 -4.59 7.11 -6.81
N VAL A 164 -3.75 6.08 -6.68
CA VAL A 164 -2.88 5.62 -7.76
C VAL A 164 -3.67 4.78 -8.75
N GLN A 165 -4.50 3.86 -8.25
CA GLN A 165 -5.45 3.09 -9.06
C GLN A 165 -6.67 2.77 -8.21
N GLU A 166 -7.83 3.21 -8.68
CA GLU A 166 -9.12 3.07 -8.00
C GLU A 166 -9.36 1.64 -7.51
N GLY A 167 -9.75 1.50 -6.24
CA GLY A 167 -9.99 0.20 -5.60
C GLY A 167 -8.76 -0.71 -5.41
N ASN A 168 -7.57 -0.31 -5.86
CA ASN A 168 -6.36 -1.15 -5.82
C ASN A 168 -5.25 -0.54 -4.97
N TYR A 169 -4.99 0.76 -5.12
CA TYR A 169 -3.90 1.40 -4.43
C TYR A 169 -4.13 2.89 -4.25
N ARG A 170 -4.15 3.33 -3.00
CA ARG A 170 -4.11 4.74 -2.62
C ARG A 170 -3.15 4.92 -1.45
N PHE A 171 -2.56 6.10 -1.35
CA PHE A 171 -1.69 6.46 -0.24
C PHE A 171 -1.89 7.92 0.14
N ARG A 172 -1.40 8.30 1.32
CA ARG A 172 -1.27 9.69 1.74
C ARG A 172 0.01 9.89 2.54
N THR A 173 0.47 11.12 2.57
CA THR A 173 1.68 11.55 3.27
C THR A 173 1.34 12.82 4.05
N SER A 174 1.70 12.87 5.33
CA SER A 174 1.52 14.01 6.24
C SER A 174 2.86 14.33 6.90
N GLN A 175 3.10 15.60 7.19
CA GLN A 175 4.29 16.11 7.90
C GLN A 175 3.94 16.90 9.17
N ALA A 176 2.67 16.89 9.59
CA ALA A 176 2.20 17.76 10.68
C ALA A 176 2.87 17.43 12.03
N ASN A 177 3.07 16.15 12.34
CA ASN A 177 3.66 15.67 13.60
C ASN A 177 4.73 14.60 13.34
N GLY A 178 5.73 14.95 12.51
CA GLY A 178 6.65 13.97 11.93
C GLY A 178 6.12 13.41 10.62
N LEU A 179 6.91 12.58 9.95
CA LEU A 179 6.53 12.03 8.66
C LEU A 179 5.62 10.82 8.85
N THR A 180 4.36 10.97 8.46
CA THR A 180 3.39 9.88 8.42
C THR A 180 3.08 9.49 6.98
N VAL A 181 3.11 8.19 6.68
CA VAL A 181 2.68 7.64 5.41
C VAL A 181 1.60 6.61 5.67
N LYS A 182 0.40 6.83 5.13
CA LYS A 182 -0.69 5.83 5.18
C LYS A 182 -0.91 5.25 3.80
N ILE A 183 -1.16 3.95 3.74
CA ILE A 183 -1.29 3.19 2.50
C ILE A 183 -2.51 2.29 2.60
N VAL A 184 -3.29 2.23 1.53
CA VAL A 184 -4.37 1.24 1.37
C VAL A 184 -4.10 0.40 0.13
N LEU A 185 -4.02 -0.91 0.33
CA LEU A 185 -3.90 -1.91 -0.72
C LEU A 185 -5.23 -2.65 -0.87
N ARG A 186 -5.76 -2.65 -2.10
CA ARG A 186 -6.97 -3.39 -2.51
C ARG A 186 -8.23 -3.06 -1.71
N GLU A 187 -8.29 -1.88 -1.10
CA GLU A 187 -9.34 -1.51 -0.12
C GLU A 187 -9.54 -2.58 0.96
N TYR A 188 -8.49 -3.34 1.25
CA TYR A 188 -8.50 -4.42 2.24
C TYR A 188 -7.44 -4.23 3.30
N LEU A 189 -6.20 -3.89 2.93
CA LEU A 189 -5.09 -3.76 3.88
C LEU A 189 -4.76 -2.28 4.09
N GLY A 190 -5.01 -1.77 5.28
CA GLY A 190 -4.56 -0.46 5.74
C GLY A 190 -3.19 -0.58 6.39
N CYS A 191 -2.31 0.37 6.10
CA CYS A 191 -0.99 0.46 6.69
C CYS A 191 -0.71 1.90 7.13
N GLU A 192 -0.15 2.08 8.30
CA GLU A 192 0.31 3.37 8.82
C GLU A 192 1.76 3.26 9.27
N ILE A 193 2.57 4.21 8.82
CA ILE A 193 4.01 4.23 9.05
C ILE A 193 4.41 5.63 9.48
N ILE A 194 5.09 5.76 10.61
CA ILE A 194 5.48 7.05 11.20
C ILE A 194 6.99 7.08 11.44
N TRP A 195 7.62 8.19 11.06
CA TRP A 195 9.01 8.53 11.40
C TRP A 195 9.05 9.83 12.20
N ASP A 196 9.83 9.83 13.28
CA ASP A 196 10.10 10.98 14.15
C ASP A 196 11.27 11.82 13.65
#